data_AF-A0A249MZJ8-F1
#
_entry.id   AF-A0A249MZJ8-F1
#
_cell.length_a   1.000
_cell.length_b   1.000
_cell.length_c   1.000
_cell.angle_alpha   90.00
_cell.angle_beta   90.00
_cell.angle_gamma   90.00
#
_symmetry.space_group_name_H-M   'P 1'
#
loop_
_entity.id
_entity.type
_entity.pdbx_description
1 polymer ?
#
loop_
_entity_poly.entity_id
_entity_poly.type
_entity_poly.pdbx_seq_one_letter_code
_entity_poly.pdbx_strand_id
1 'polypeptide(L)'
;MEPDTPLAATPSRRIALLIDADNVSHAKIGAILAELSKYGTANIRRAYGNWAATTLKGWTGKLHDFAIRPIQQFSYSTGKNATDIALVIDAMELLYTQDLDAFAIASSDADFTPLIMQLKANGHEVYGFGERKTPTPFVNACTTFLFLDGLEDSTPPAEAEVEAPAAAQPKPRGRRKTAPANGPATAAAPAAPPEAPTTPVAKSLAQDSKLITTLRGAVEAAARDDGWAHMAAAGSAVKRQAPIDPRNYGVKNFPRLFEATGLFDIMKGDNGQAYVADKRNTDRAARPGG
;
A
#
# COMPACT_ATOMS: atom_id res chain seq x y z
N MET A 1 42.07 -26.79 -8.78
CA MET A 1 40.66 -26.67 -9.21
C MET A 1 39.91 -26.31 -7.95
N GLU A 2 39.78 -25.01 -7.66
CA GLU A 2 38.98 -24.58 -6.50
C GLU A 2 37.51 -24.88 -6.77
N PRO A 3 36.75 -25.34 -5.78
CA PRO A 3 35.31 -25.49 -5.93
C PRO A 3 34.68 -24.10 -5.99
N ASP A 4 33.94 -23.89 -7.08
CA ASP A 4 33.05 -22.77 -7.34
C ASP A 4 32.19 -22.49 -6.09
N THR A 5 32.49 -21.41 -5.37
CA THR A 5 31.69 -21.00 -4.21
C THR A 5 30.39 -20.44 -4.78
N PRO A 6 29.21 -21.06 -4.52
CA PRO A 6 27.97 -20.53 -5.04
C PRO A 6 27.77 -19.13 -4.47
N LEU A 7 27.55 -18.16 -5.36
CA LEU A 7 27.20 -16.78 -5.03
C LEU A 7 26.02 -16.84 -4.05
N ALA A 8 26.25 -16.49 -2.78
CA ALA A 8 25.21 -16.55 -1.76
C ALA A 8 24.06 -15.63 -2.19
N ALA A 9 22.95 -16.23 -2.62
CA ALA A 9 21.73 -15.49 -2.88
C ALA A 9 21.30 -14.84 -1.56
N THR A 10 21.29 -13.51 -1.51
CA THR A 10 20.79 -12.78 -0.34
C THR A 10 19.38 -13.28 -0.05
N PRO A 11 19.09 -13.82 1.15
CA PRO A 11 17.76 -14.35 1.43
C PRO A 11 16.75 -13.20 1.31
N SER A 12 15.83 -13.32 0.37
CA SER A 12 14.70 -12.40 0.23
C SER A 12 13.85 -12.49 1.49
N ARG A 13 13.61 -11.35 2.15
CA ARG A 13 12.79 -11.28 3.36
C ARG A 13 11.43 -11.95 3.14
N ARG A 14 10.97 -12.77 4.09
CA ARG A 14 9.70 -13.50 4.01
C ARG A 14 8.60 -12.70 4.65
N ILE A 15 7.52 -12.48 3.89
CA ILE A 15 6.39 -11.65 4.28
C ILE A 15 5.11 -12.49 4.30
N ALA A 16 4.32 -12.36 5.35
CA ALA A 16 2.95 -12.84 5.39
C ALA A 16 1.98 -11.71 5.04
N LEU A 17 1.29 -11.83 3.90
CA LEU A 17 0.23 -10.92 3.46
C LEU A 17 -1.13 -11.46 3.91
N LEU A 18 -1.79 -10.70 4.80
CA LEU A 18 -3.11 -10.97 5.35
C LEU A 18 -4.06 -9.87 4.90
N ILE A 19 -5.11 -10.28 4.18
CA ILE A 19 -6.02 -9.35 3.49
C ILE A 19 -7.42 -9.47 4.08
N ASP A 20 -7.93 -8.38 4.61
CA ASP A 20 -9.35 -8.21 4.90
C ASP A 20 -10.12 -7.97 3.59
N ALA A 21 -10.65 -9.04 3.00
CA ALA A 21 -11.30 -8.99 1.69
C ALA A 21 -12.68 -8.31 1.74
N ASP A 22 -13.28 -8.23 2.92
CA ASP A 22 -14.56 -7.53 3.14
C ASP A 22 -14.36 -6.00 3.07
N ASN A 23 -13.16 -5.50 3.41
CA ASN A 23 -12.83 -4.07 3.44
C ASN A 23 -11.89 -3.61 2.30
N VAL A 24 -11.19 -4.53 1.64
CA VAL A 24 -10.25 -4.21 0.55
C VAL A 24 -10.79 -4.66 -0.80
N SER A 25 -10.73 -3.77 -1.80
CA SER A 25 -11.12 -4.10 -3.17
C SER A 25 -10.11 -5.04 -3.84
N HIS A 26 -10.63 -6.10 -4.49
CA HIS A 26 -9.85 -7.05 -5.29
C HIS A 26 -9.01 -6.39 -6.40
N ALA A 27 -9.39 -5.20 -6.87
CA ALA A 27 -8.66 -4.47 -7.89
C ALA A 27 -7.26 -4.03 -7.43
N LYS A 28 -7.06 -3.81 -6.12
CA LYS A 28 -5.82 -3.27 -5.57
C LYS A 28 -4.75 -4.31 -5.26
N ILE A 29 -5.07 -5.59 -5.38
CA ILE A 29 -4.19 -6.68 -4.95
C ILE A 29 -2.92 -6.81 -5.79
N GLY A 30 -3.03 -6.59 -7.10
CA GLY A 30 -1.85 -6.54 -7.97
C GLY A 30 -0.87 -5.45 -7.54
N ALA A 31 -1.41 -4.26 -7.21
CA ALA A 31 -0.61 -3.13 -6.76
C ALA A 31 0.02 -3.37 -5.37
N ILE A 32 -0.71 -3.99 -4.43
CA ILE A 32 -0.16 -4.37 -3.11
C ILE A 32 0.99 -5.38 -3.27
N LEU A 33 0.83 -6.40 -4.10
CA LEU A 33 1.86 -7.43 -4.29
C LEU A 33 3.10 -6.89 -5.02
N ALA A 34 2.91 -6.08 -6.05
CA ALA A 34 4.00 -5.37 -6.74
C ALA A 34 4.74 -4.42 -5.80
N GLU A 35 4.06 -3.93 -4.77
CA GLU A 35 4.67 -3.10 -3.76
C GLU A 35 5.47 -3.91 -2.75
N LEU A 36 4.89 -4.99 -2.24
CA LEU A 36 5.56 -5.88 -1.29
C LEU A 36 6.83 -6.50 -1.87
N SER A 37 6.88 -6.75 -3.18
CA SER A 37 8.05 -7.31 -3.85
C SER A 37 9.32 -6.45 -3.70
N LYS A 38 9.18 -5.17 -3.33
CA LYS A 38 10.32 -4.27 -3.06
C LYS A 38 10.93 -4.49 -1.69
N TYR A 39 10.16 -5.04 -0.75
CA TYR A 39 10.58 -5.26 0.64
C TYR A 39 10.94 -6.72 0.90
N GLY A 40 10.36 -7.65 0.14
CA GLY A 40 10.59 -9.08 0.28
C GLY A 40 9.65 -9.90 -0.58
N THR A 41 9.57 -11.19 -0.32
CA THR A 41 8.66 -12.10 -0.98
C THR A 41 7.44 -12.33 -0.10
N ALA A 42 6.24 -12.17 -0.65
CA ALA A 42 5.01 -12.57 0.02
C ALA A 42 4.85 -14.10 -0.08
N ASN A 43 5.47 -14.85 0.83
CA ASN A 43 5.46 -16.31 0.87
C ASN A 43 4.13 -16.87 1.38
N ILE A 44 3.48 -16.15 2.28
CA ILE A 44 2.15 -16.51 2.79
C ILE A 44 1.18 -15.44 2.32
N ARG A 45 0.12 -15.85 1.63
CA ARG A 45 -0.91 -14.95 1.11
C ARG A 45 -2.27 -15.51 1.49
N ARG A 46 -2.97 -14.80 2.36
CA ARG A 46 -4.30 -15.21 2.85
C ARG A 46 -5.25 -14.04 2.72
N ALA A 47 -6.44 -14.32 2.20
CA ALA A 47 -7.54 -13.37 2.19
C ALA A 47 -8.67 -13.93 3.07
N TYR A 48 -9.26 -13.07 3.89
CA TYR A 48 -10.29 -13.42 4.85
C TYR A 48 -11.58 -12.73 4.42
N GLY A 49 -12.67 -13.49 4.37
CA GLY A 49 -13.97 -12.93 4.06
C GLY A 49 -15.05 -13.99 3.93
N ASN A 50 -16.27 -13.53 3.71
CA ASN A 50 -17.38 -14.41 3.42
C ASN A 50 -17.52 -14.63 1.91
N TRP A 51 -16.88 -15.67 1.36
CA TRP A 51 -16.88 -15.96 -0.09
C TRP A 51 -18.26 -16.35 -0.64
N ALA A 52 -19.24 -16.62 0.21
CA ALA A 52 -20.65 -16.75 -0.20
C ALA A 52 -21.30 -15.39 -0.51
N ALA A 53 -20.70 -14.27 -0.08
CA ALA A 53 -21.22 -12.93 -0.32
C ALA A 53 -21.05 -12.52 -1.79
N THR A 54 -22.07 -11.87 -2.33
CA THR A 54 -22.07 -11.39 -3.73
C THR A 54 -21.05 -10.28 -3.98
N THR A 55 -20.71 -9.50 -2.94
CA THR A 55 -19.72 -8.43 -2.97
C THR A 55 -18.30 -8.94 -3.27
N LEU A 56 -17.99 -10.18 -2.89
CA LEU A 56 -16.67 -10.78 -3.09
C LEU A 56 -16.53 -11.56 -4.41
N LYS A 57 -17.54 -11.58 -5.28
CA LYS A 57 -17.46 -12.36 -6.54
C LYS A 57 -16.24 -12.02 -7.40
N GLY A 58 -15.83 -10.74 -7.42
CA GLY A 58 -14.66 -10.27 -8.15
C GLY A 58 -13.32 -10.79 -7.63
N TRP A 59 -13.29 -11.35 -6.42
CA TRP A 59 -12.07 -11.93 -5.84
C TRP A 59 -11.67 -13.26 -6.45
N THR A 60 -12.61 -14.09 -6.90
CA THR A 60 -12.33 -15.47 -7.33
C THR A 60 -11.16 -15.57 -8.31
N GLY A 61 -11.18 -14.75 -9.38
CA GLY A 61 -10.07 -14.72 -10.35
C GLY A 61 -8.76 -14.26 -9.70
N LYS A 62 -8.80 -13.19 -8.90
CA LYS A 62 -7.62 -12.63 -8.24
C LYS A 62 -6.98 -13.60 -7.23
N LEU A 63 -7.77 -14.43 -6.56
CA LEU A 63 -7.26 -15.45 -5.66
C LEU A 63 -6.42 -16.48 -6.42
N HIS A 64 -6.87 -16.91 -7.59
CA HIS A 64 -6.12 -17.84 -8.46
C HIS A 64 -4.89 -17.17 -9.07
N ASP A 65 -5.07 -16.01 -9.72
CA ASP A 65 -4.01 -15.27 -10.42
C ASP A 65 -2.79 -15.02 -9.51
N PHE A 66 -3.05 -14.69 -8.23
CA PHE A 66 -2.02 -14.30 -7.28
C PHE A 66 -1.68 -15.38 -6.24
N ALA A 67 -2.18 -16.60 -6.41
CA ALA A 67 -1.98 -17.72 -5.48
C ALA A 67 -2.30 -17.33 -4.01
N ILE A 68 -3.44 -16.67 -3.80
CA ILE A 68 -3.91 -16.23 -2.49
C ILE A 68 -4.87 -17.28 -1.94
N ARG A 69 -4.57 -17.80 -0.75
CA ARG A 69 -5.43 -18.77 -0.08
C ARG A 69 -6.68 -18.07 0.47
N PRO A 70 -7.90 -18.47 0.05
CA PRO A 70 -9.12 -17.97 0.67
C PRO A 70 -9.33 -18.62 2.05
N ILE A 71 -9.61 -17.80 3.05
CA ILE A 71 -10.05 -18.21 4.39
C ILE A 71 -11.52 -17.81 4.52
N GLN A 72 -12.41 -18.79 4.45
CA GLN A 72 -13.85 -18.58 4.55
C GLN A 72 -14.24 -18.29 5.99
N GLN A 73 -15.01 -17.20 6.20
CA GLN A 73 -15.72 -16.98 7.45
C GLN A 73 -17.19 -16.67 7.18
N PHE A 74 -18.09 -17.43 7.80
CA PHE A 74 -19.52 -17.17 7.69
C PHE A 74 -19.93 -16.05 8.63
N SER A 75 -20.72 -15.10 8.12
CA SER A 75 -21.34 -14.07 8.94
C SER A 75 -22.50 -14.68 9.74
N TYR A 76 -22.24 -15.10 10.99
CA TYR A 76 -23.28 -15.69 11.86
C TYR A 76 -24.35 -14.68 12.30
N SER A 77 -24.07 -13.38 12.17
CA SER A 77 -25.05 -12.30 12.22
C SER A 77 -24.47 -11.04 11.59
N THR A 78 -25.34 -10.15 11.10
CA THR A 78 -24.96 -8.88 10.48
C THR A 78 -24.14 -8.00 11.46
N GLY A 79 -23.01 -7.46 11.01
CA GLY A 79 -22.18 -6.53 11.79
C GLY A 79 -21.27 -7.17 12.84
N LYS A 80 -20.97 -8.47 12.75
CA LYS A 80 -19.97 -9.13 13.61
C LYS A 80 -18.61 -9.22 12.92
N ASN A 81 -17.57 -8.95 13.70
CA ASN A 81 -16.15 -8.94 13.31
C ASN A 81 -15.56 -10.37 13.19
N ALA A 82 -16.32 -11.34 12.66
CA ALA A 82 -15.88 -12.74 12.59
C ALA A 82 -14.69 -12.92 11.64
N THR A 83 -14.72 -12.23 10.49
CA THR A 83 -13.60 -12.18 9.54
C THR A 83 -12.36 -11.61 10.22
N ASP A 84 -12.49 -10.50 10.96
CA ASP A 84 -11.39 -9.81 11.62
C ASP A 84 -10.77 -10.66 12.72
N ILE A 85 -11.61 -11.31 13.55
CA ILE A 85 -11.14 -12.23 14.58
C ILE A 85 -10.38 -13.41 13.96
N ALA A 86 -10.86 -13.97 12.86
CA ALA A 86 -10.17 -15.05 12.17
C ALA A 86 -8.80 -14.60 11.62
N LEU A 87 -8.73 -13.38 11.06
CA LEU A 87 -7.47 -12.79 10.60
C LEU A 87 -6.49 -12.62 11.77
N VAL A 88 -6.96 -12.07 12.90
CA VAL A 88 -6.12 -11.87 14.10
C VAL A 88 -5.61 -13.20 14.66
N ILE A 89 -6.48 -14.21 14.79
CA ILE A 89 -6.09 -15.54 15.28
C ILE A 89 -5.00 -16.13 14.39
N ASP A 90 -5.21 -16.09 13.07
CA ASP A 90 -4.27 -16.66 12.11
C ASP A 90 -2.95 -15.87 12.07
N ALA A 91 -3.00 -14.53 12.16
CA ALA A 91 -1.79 -13.71 12.28
C ALA A 91 -0.96 -14.08 13.51
N MET A 92 -1.61 -14.30 14.65
CA MET A 92 -0.96 -14.73 15.89
C MET A 92 -0.43 -16.17 15.81
N GLU A 93 -1.11 -17.08 15.11
CA GLU A 93 -0.60 -18.42 14.83
C GLU A 93 0.66 -18.36 13.95
N LEU A 94 0.62 -17.57 12.86
CA LEU A 94 1.73 -17.37 11.94
C LEU A 94 2.95 -16.78 12.66
N LEU A 95 2.73 -15.83 13.58
CA LEU A 95 3.78 -15.22 14.41
C LEU A 95 4.62 -16.27 15.16
N TYR A 96 3.99 -17.32 15.69
CA TYR A 96 4.68 -18.32 16.51
C TYR A 96 5.07 -19.60 15.76
N THR A 97 4.47 -19.87 14.60
CA THR A 97 4.67 -21.12 13.86
C THR A 97 5.52 -20.97 12.60
N GLN A 98 5.68 -19.74 12.10
CA GLN A 98 6.40 -19.47 10.87
C GLN A 98 7.59 -18.56 11.13
N ASP A 99 8.63 -18.76 10.34
CA ASP A 99 9.82 -17.92 10.36
C ASP A 99 9.64 -16.80 9.33
N LEU A 100 9.10 -15.67 9.79
CA LEU A 100 8.70 -14.51 8.97
C LEU A 100 9.49 -13.26 9.38
N ASP A 101 9.90 -12.45 8.40
CA ASP A 101 10.62 -11.20 8.65
C ASP A 101 9.66 -10.00 8.79
N ALA A 102 8.46 -10.11 8.23
CA ALA A 102 7.46 -9.05 8.25
C ALA A 102 6.03 -9.56 8.04
N PHE A 103 5.07 -8.74 8.45
CA PHE A 103 3.65 -8.92 8.19
C PHE A 103 3.13 -7.77 7.34
N ALA A 104 2.27 -8.08 6.38
CA ALA A 104 1.54 -7.10 5.59
C ALA A 104 0.05 -7.24 5.87
N ILE A 105 -0.57 -6.19 6.40
CA ILE A 105 -1.99 -6.15 6.74
C ILE A 105 -2.69 -5.20 5.77
N ALA A 106 -3.57 -5.74 4.93
CA ALA A 106 -4.40 -4.94 4.04
C ALA A 106 -5.79 -4.78 4.66
N SER A 107 -6.03 -3.63 5.30
CA SER A 107 -7.33 -3.20 5.84
C SER A 107 -7.31 -1.69 6.13
N SER A 108 -8.48 -1.07 6.16
CA SER A 108 -8.66 0.31 6.64
C SER A 108 -9.28 0.37 8.05
N ASP A 109 -9.51 -0.78 8.70
CA ASP A 109 -10.09 -0.85 10.04
C ASP A 109 -9.04 -0.64 11.13
N ALA A 110 -9.29 0.31 12.04
CA ALA A 110 -8.40 0.60 13.14
C ALA A 110 -8.38 -0.49 14.23
N ASP A 111 -9.33 -1.42 14.23
CA ASP A 111 -9.42 -2.48 15.22
C ASP A 111 -8.25 -3.48 15.15
N PHE A 112 -7.49 -3.55 14.04
CA PHE A 112 -6.23 -4.34 14.02
C PHE A 112 -5.02 -3.61 14.64
N THR A 113 -5.18 -2.40 15.19
CA THR A 113 -4.09 -1.67 15.85
C THR A 113 -3.37 -2.50 16.92
N PRO A 114 -4.07 -3.21 17.84
CA PRO A 114 -3.42 -4.07 18.84
C PRO A 114 -2.62 -5.22 18.22
N LEU A 115 -3.10 -5.81 17.12
CA LEU A 115 -2.37 -6.84 16.38
C LEU A 115 -1.06 -6.27 15.83
N ILE A 116 -1.11 -5.11 15.16
CA ILE A 116 0.09 -4.45 14.62
C ILE A 116 1.12 -4.18 15.71
N MET A 117 0.67 -3.66 16.86
CA MET A 117 1.53 -3.41 18.01
C MET A 117 2.16 -4.69 18.54
N GLN A 118 1.40 -5.78 18.63
CA GLN A 118 1.88 -7.08 19.08
C GLN A 118 2.94 -7.68 18.13
N LEU A 119 2.70 -7.62 16.82
CA LEU A 119 3.65 -8.08 15.80
C LEU A 119 4.98 -7.30 15.88
N LYS A 120 4.91 -5.98 16.04
CA LYS A 120 6.09 -5.12 16.21
C LYS A 120 6.83 -5.37 17.52
N ALA A 121 6.10 -5.61 18.61
CA ALA A 121 6.71 -5.96 19.89
C ALA A 121 7.52 -7.27 19.83
N ASN A 122 7.16 -8.17 18.91
CA ASN A 122 7.90 -9.40 18.62
C ASN A 122 9.00 -9.22 17.55
N GLY A 123 9.32 -7.98 17.17
CA GLY A 123 10.45 -7.67 16.28
C GLY A 123 10.14 -7.72 14.78
N HIS A 124 8.89 -7.93 14.37
CA HIS A 124 8.54 -7.94 12.96
C HIS A 124 8.26 -6.54 12.42
N GLU A 125 8.64 -6.29 11.17
CA GLU A 125 8.13 -5.13 10.45
C GLU A 125 6.67 -5.34 10.07
N VAL A 126 5.86 -4.28 10.16
CA VAL A 126 4.45 -4.35 9.76
C VAL A 126 4.16 -3.32 8.68
N TYR A 127 3.80 -3.80 7.50
CA TYR A 127 3.37 -3.01 6.35
C TYR A 127 1.84 -2.92 6.32
N GLY A 128 1.31 -1.72 6.53
CA GLY A 128 -0.14 -1.48 6.44
C GLY A 128 -0.55 -0.99 5.06
N PHE A 129 -1.68 -1.48 4.56
CA PHE A 129 -2.29 -1.00 3.31
C PHE A 129 -3.76 -0.66 3.55
N GLY A 130 -4.16 0.55 3.20
CA GLY A 130 -5.55 0.98 3.36
C GLY A 130 -5.89 2.25 2.59
N GLU A 131 -7.12 2.72 2.69
CA GLU A 131 -7.60 3.92 2.02
C GLU A 131 -7.19 5.19 2.77
N ARG A 132 -7.29 6.37 2.14
CA ARG A 132 -6.98 7.66 2.78
C ARG A 132 -7.81 7.96 4.03
N LYS A 133 -9.00 7.35 4.15
CA LYS A 133 -9.88 7.47 5.32
C LYS A 133 -9.41 6.67 6.54
N THR A 134 -8.35 5.86 6.40
CA THR A 134 -7.83 5.01 7.48
C THR A 134 -7.45 5.85 8.70
N PRO A 135 -7.93 5.52 9.91
CA PRO A 135 -7.66 6.31 11.10
C PRO A 135 -6.16 6.40 11.44
N THR A 136 -5.74 7.58 11.89
CA THR A 136 -4.35 7.88 12.28
C THR A 136 -3.72 6.88 13.27
N PRO A 137 -4.44 6.33 14.28
CA PRO A 137 -3.87 5.32 15.17
C PRO A 137 -3.34 4.07 14.44
N PHE A 138 -4.11 3.57 13.46
CA PHE A 138 -3.74 2.41 12.65
C PHE A 138 -2.50 2.70 11.80
N VAL A 139 -2.51 3.85 11.12
CA VAL A 139 -1.39 4.32 10.29
C VAL A 139 -0.12 4.42 11.14
N ASN A 140 -0.20 5.10 12.29
CA ASN A 140 0.92 5.31 13.21
C ASN A 140 1.45 4.01 13.82
N ALA A 141 0.61 2.99 13.99
CA ALA A 141 1.03 1.71 14.55
C ALA A 141 1.96 0.95 13.61
N CYS A 142 1.82 1.12 12.29
CA CYS A 142 2.61 0.41 11.28
C CYS A 142 4.10 0.81 11.29
N THR A 143 4.95 -0.01 10.67
CA THR A 143 6.32 0.38 10.32
C THR A 143 6.33 1.24 9.06
N THR A 144 5.50 0.89 8.09
CA THR A 144 5.24 1.71 6.91
C THR A 144 3.78 1.51 6.54
N PHE A 145 3.10 2.60 6.17
CA PHE A 145 1.72 2.56 5.74
C PHE A 145 1.59 3.12 4.33
N LEU A 146 0.89 2.42 3.45
CA LEU A 146 0.70 2.80 2.06
C LEU A 146 -0.77 2.97 1.73
N PHE A 147 -1.10 4.13 1.18
CA PHE A 147 -2.46 4.42 0.74
C PHE A 147 -2.71 3.79 -0.63
N LEU A 148 -3.76 2.98 -0.76
CA LEU A 148 -4.09 2.21 -1.97
C LEU A 148 -4.33 3.08 -3.21
N ASP A 149 -4.76 4.32 -3.01
CA ASP A 149 -5.03 5.31 -4.06
C ASP A 149 -3.73 5.81 -4.72
N GLY A 150 -2.60 5.72 -4.00
CA GLY A 150 -1.28 6.14 -4.49
C GLY A 150 -0.48 5.01 -5.13
N LEU A 151 -1.04 3.79 -5.19
CA LEU A 151 -0.41 2.65 -5.85
C LEU A 151 -0.95 2.57 -7.28
N GLU A 152 -0.05 2.74 -8.26
CA GLU A 152 -0.37 2.53 -9.67
C GLU A 152 -0.67 1.04 -9.91
N ASP A 153 -1.76 0.75 -10.62
CA ASP A 153 -2.17 -0.62 -10.92
C ASP A 153 -1.13 -1.26 -11.85
N SER A 154 -0.19 -2.00 -11.25
CA SER A 154 0.72 -2.86 -12.00
C SER A 154 -0.07 -4.10 -12.42
N THR A 155 -0.72 -4.01 -13.57
CA THR A 155 -1.29 -5.19 -14.23
C THR A 155 -0.09 -6.01 -14.76
N PRO A 156 0.02 -7.31 -14.45
CA PRO A 156 1.01 -8.15 -15.10
C PRO A 156 0.84 -8.05 -16.62
N PRO A 157 1.92 -8.02 -17.41
CA PRO A 157 1.80 -8.08 -18.86
C PRO A 157 0.99 -9.33 -19.21
N ALA A 158 -0.18 -9.13 -19.80
CA ALA A 158 -0.89 -10.21 -20.44
C ALA A 158 0.05 -10.75 -21.53
N GLU A 159 0.57 -11.95 -21.32
CA GLU A 159 1.21 -12.70 -22.38
C GLU A 159 0.21 -12.79 -23.53
N ALA A 160 0.65 -12.29 -24.67
CA ALA A 160 -0.10 -12.27 -25.90
C ALA A 160 -0.34 -13.72 -26.35
N GLU A 161 -1.49 -14.28 -25.99
CA GLU A 161 -2.02 -15.46 -26.66
C GLU A 161 -2.74 -15.06 -27.94
N VAL A 162 -2.48 -15.88 -28.94
CA VAL A 162 -2.60 -15.65 -30.37
C VAL A 162 -4.06 -15.72 -30.81
N GLU A 163 -4.42 -14.80 -31.70
CA GLU A 163 -5.72 -14.68 -32.34
C GLU A 163 -5.95 -15.77 -33.41
N ALA A 164 -7.14 -16.41 -33.37
CA ALA A 164 -8.04 -16.72 -34.51
C ALA A 164 -8.74 -18.11 -34.42
N PRO A 165 -9.94 -18.32 -35.03
CA PRO A 165 -11.04 -17.39 -35.26
C PRO A 165 -12.43 -17.95 -34.85
N ALA A 166 -13.41 -17.05 -34.90
CA ALA A 166 -14.82 -17.23 -34.57
C ALA A 166 -15.61 -18.19 -35.49
N ALA A 167 -16.63 -18.84 -34.92
CA ALA A 167 -17.76 -19.43 -35.65
C ALA A 167 -19.09 -19.06 -34.98
N ALA A 168 -20.05 -18.69 -35.83
CA ALA A 168 -21.26 -17.92 -35.52
C ALA A 168 -22.48 -18.77 -35.09
N GLN A 169 -23.44 -18.09 -34.45
CA GLN A 169 -24.77 -18.54 -34.04
C GLN A 169 -25.68 -18.96 -35.23
N PRO A 170 -26.86 -19.54 -34.95
CA PRO A 170 -28.05 -18.72 -35.17
C PRO A 170 -29.19 -18.88 -34.14
N LYS A 171 -29.92 -17.77 -33.94
CA LYS A 171 -31.26 -17.67 -33.30
C LYS A 171 -32.36 -18.17 -34.24
N PRO A 172 -33.57 -18.42 -33.73
CA PRO A 172 -34.80 -18.10 -34.46
C PRO A 172 -35.61 -16.98 -33.78
N ARG A 173 -36.37 -16.30 -34.64
CA ARG A 173 -37.15 -15.08 -34.44
C ARG A 173 -38.62 -15.39 -34.74
N GLY A 174 -39.57 -14.91 -33.94
CA GLY A 174 -40.99 -14.82 -34.28
C GLY A 174 -41.79 -14.15 -33.15
N ARG A 175 -42.12 -12.84 -33.25
CA ARG A 175 -43.41 -12.24 -33.70
C ARG A 175 -44.55 -12.42 -32.67
N ARG A 176 -45.43 -11.49 -32.30
CA ARG A 176 -45.59 -10.00 -32.31
C ARG A 176 -47.00 -9.70 -31.75
N LYS A 177 -47.15 -8.59 -30.98
CA LYS A 177 -48.39 -7.80 -30.65
C LYS A 177 -49.39 -8.45 -29.66
N THR A 178 -49.98 -7.73 -28.71
CA THR A 178 -50.79 -6.50 -28.86
C THR A 178 -50.79 -5.58 -27.62
N ALA A 179 -50.87 -4.27 -27.85
CA ALA A 179 -51.37 -3.23 -26.92
C ALA A 179 -52.78 -2.78 -27.39
N PRO A 180 -53.56 -1.98 -26.62
CA PRO A 180 -53.38 -0.51 -26.67
C PRO A 180 -53.78 0.32 -25.40
N ALA A 181 -53.26 1.57 -25.37
CA ALA A 181 -53.89 2.87 -24.99
C ALA A 181 -54.39 3.11 -23.54
N ASN A 182 -54.26 4.27 -22.86
CA ASN A 182 -53.86 5.67 -23.09
C ASN A 182 -53.51 6.27 -21.68
N GLY A 183 -52.48 7.09 -21.43
CA GLY A 183 -52.43 8.57 -21.58
C GLY A 183 -52.95 9.33 -20.32
N PRO A 184 -52.48 10.55 -19.93
CA PRO A 184 -51.57 11.48 -20.61
C PRO A 184 -50.43 12.08 -19.73
N ALA A 185 -49.70 13.00 -20.36
CA ALA A 185 -48.41 13.60 -20.00
C ALA A 185 -48.48 14.86 -19.12
N THR A 186 -47.33 15.23 -18.53
CA THR A 186 -46.95 16.63 -18.27
C THR A 186 -45.42 16.85 -18.35
N ALA A 187 -45.06 17.68 -19.34
CA ALA A 187 -44.05 18.74 -19.43
C ALA A 187 -42.65 18.64 -18.77
N ALA A 188 -41.66 19.13 -19.52
CA ALA A 188 -40.22 18.99 -19.33
C ALA A 188 -39.50 20.26 -18.81
N ALA A 189 -38.39 20.01 -18.10
CA ALA A 189 -37.05 20.66 -18.14
C ALA A 189 -36.84 22.14 -17.71
N PRO A 190 -35.59 22.58 -17.39
CA PRO A 190 -34.33 21.83 -17.19
C PRO A 190 -33.60 22.10 -15.84
N ALA A 191 -32.80 21.12 -15.43
CA ALA A 191 -31.92 21.19 -14.27
C ALA A 191 -30.63 21.97 -14.57
N ALA A 192 -30.23 22.83 -13.63
CA ALA A 192 -28.91 23.44 -13.56
C ALA A 192 -27.85 22.38 -13.21
N PRO A 193 -26.60 22.49 -13.71
CA PRO A 193 -25.54 21.55 -13.38
C PRO A 193 -25.16 21.70 -11.89
N PRO A 194 -25.05 20.62 -11.11
CA PRO A 194 -24.48 20.71 -9.78
C PRO A 194 -22.99 21.01 -9.89
N GLU A 195 -22.58 22.08 -9.23
CA GLU A 195 -21.19 22.46 -9.03
C GLU A 195 -20.39 21.26 -8.48
N ALA A 196 -19.29 20.97 -9.17
CA ALA A 196 -18.32 19.97 -8.75
C ALA A 196 -17.75 20.32 -7.37
N PRO A 197 -17.59 19.34 -6.46
CA PRO A 197 -16.95 19.57 -5.18
C PRO A 197 -15.49 19.98 -5.41
N THR A 198 -15.14 21.14 -4.87
CA THR A 198 -13.79 21.70 -4.89
C THR A 198 -12.82 20.76 -4.16
N THR A 199 -11.85 20.25 -4.90
CA THR A 199 -10.66 19.56 -4.38
C THR A 199 -9.96 20.43 -3.33
N PRO A 200 -9.61 19.90 -2.15
CA PRO A 200 -8.85 20.66 -1.17
C PRO A 200 -7.44 20.92 -1.70
N VAL A 201 -7.04 22.19 -1.70
CA VAL A 201 -5.73 22.69 -2.08
C VAL A 201 -4.66 21.92 -1.30
N ALA A 202 -3.77 21.22 -2.00
CA ALA A 202 -2.64 20.53 -1.40
C ALA A 202 -1.81 21.53 -0.58
N LYS A 203 -1.79 21.37 0.75
CA LYS A 203 -0.85 22.11 1.61
C LYS A 203 0.56 21.88 1.07
N SER A 204 1.34 22.95 0.96
CA SER A 204 2.77 22.83 0.64
C SER A 204 3.41 21.87 1.64
N LEU A 205 4.23 20.92 1.18
CA LEU A 205 4.90 19.94 2.05
C LEU A 205 5.75 20.63 3.14
N ALA A 206 6.21 21.85 2.87
CA ALA A 206 6.91 22.73 3.81
C ALA A 206 6.04 23.25 4.97
N GLN A 207 4.73 23.00 4.96
CA GLN A 207 3.79 23.37 6.03
C GLN A 207 3.30 22.17 6.84
N ASP A 208 3.65 20.94 6.46
CA ASP A 208 3.34 19.76 7.25
C ASP A 208 4.33 19.65 8.43
N SER A 209 3.92 20.21 9.58
CA SER A 209 4.75 20.27 10.78
C SER A 209 5.20 18.90 11.27
N LYS A 210 4.35 17.87 11.14
CA LYS A 210 4.67 16.49 11.57
C LYS A 210 5.73 15.89 10.65
N LEU A 211 5.53 16.00 9.34
CA LEU A 211 6.52 15.55 8.35
C LEU A 211 7.86 16.22 8.59
N ILE A 212 7.87 17.55 8.68
CA ILE A 212 9.10 18.34 8.81
C ILE A 212 9.85 18.04 10.10
N THR A 213 9.13 17.93 11.23
CA THR A 213 9.75 17.57 12.52
C THR A 213 10.42 16.21 12.43
N THR A 214 9.76 15.25 11.79
CA THR A 214 10.31 13.90 11.63
C THR A 214 11.52 13.90 10.68
N LEU A 215 11.44 14.57 9.53
CA LEU A 215 12.56 14.66 8.59
C LEU A 215 13.78 15.33 9.23
N ARG A 216 13.58 16.40 10.01
CA ARG A 216 14.65 17.10 10.73
C ARG A 216 15.30 16.20 11.78
N GLY A 217 14.49 15.58 12.64
CA GLY A 217 15.00 14.66 13.68
C GLY A 217 15.72 13.45 13.08
N ALA A 218 15.30 12.97 11.92
CA ALA A 218 15.98 11.88 11.21
C ALA A 218 17.32 12.29 10.60
N VAL A 219 17.43 13.50 10.06
CA VAL A 219 18.70 14.05 9.56
C VAL A 219 19.66 14.29 10.72
N GLU A 220 19.20 14.89 11.81
CA GLU A 220 20.00 15.13 13.02
C GLU A 220 20.54 13.82 13.61
N ALA A 221 19.70 12.79 13.74
CA ALA A 221 20.12 11.48 14.25
C ALA A 221 21.09 10.73 13.32
N ALA A 222 21.16 11.09 12.04
CA ALA A 222 22.02 10.46 11.04
C ALA A 222 23.20 11.36 10.60
N ALA A 223 23.28 12.58 11.12
CA ALA A 223 24.33 13.52 10.79
C ALA A 223 25.66 13.06 11.39
N ARG A 224 26.74 13.23 10.62
CA ARG A 224 28.11 13.01 11.09
C ARG A 224 28.67 14.30 11.67
N ASP A 225 29.94 14.27 12.08
CA ASP A 225 30.66 15.41 12.64
C ASP A 225 30.75 16.62 11.67
N ASP A 226 30.62 16.39 10.37
CA ASP A 226 30.59 17.43 9.34
C ASP A 226 29.20 18.10 9.16
N GLY A 227 28.19 17.66 9.93
CA GLY A 227 26.82 18.14 9.86
C GLY A 227 26.01 17.60 8.69
N TRP A 228 26.55 16.65 7.91
CA TRP A 228 25.85 15.99 6.80
C TRP A 228 25.47 14.56 7.16
N ALA A 229 24.25 14.16 6.78
CA ALA A 229 23.79 12.79 6.90
C ALA A 229 23.85 12.07 5.55
N HIS A 230 24.28 10.80 5.53
CA HIS A 230 24.10 9.96 4.34
C HIS A 230 22.60 9.80 4.06
N MET A 231 22.18 9.98 2.81
CA MET A 231 20.76 9.94 2.41
C MET A 231 20.08 8.62 2.77
N ALA A 232 20.78 7.49 2.60
CA ALA A 232 20.25 6.18 2.96
C ALA A 232 20.05 6.04 4.48
N ALA A 233 20.98 6.56 5.27
CA ALA A 233 20.89 6.56 6.73
C ALA A 233 19.74 7.47 7.21
N ALA A 234 19.62 8.67 6.65
CA ALA A 234 18.54 9.61 6.95
C ALA A 234 17.17 9.01 6.58
N GLY A 235 17.01 8.47 5.36
CA GLY A 235 15.76 7.81 4.95
C GLY A 235 15.40 6.60 5.83
N SER A 236 16.40 5.82 6.25
CA SER A 236 16.19 4.73 7.21
C SER A 236 15.79 5.24 8.59
N ALA A 237 16.37 6.35 9.05
CA ALA A 237 15.99 6.99 10.31
C ALA A 237 14.55 7.53 10.27
N VAL A 238 14.12 8.11 9.14
CA VAL A 238 12.73 8.55 8.95
C VAL A 238 11.76 7.38 9.13
N LYS A 239 12.02 6.24 8.48
CA LYS A 239 11.19 5.03 8.60
C LYS A 239 11.12 4.47 10.02
N ARG A 240 12.17 4.64 10.82
CA ARG A 240 12.19 4.21 12.24
C ARG A 240 11.38 5.14 13.14
N GLN A 241 11.34 6.44 12.82
CA GLN A 241 10.68 7.45 13.65
C GLN A 241 9.17 7.54 13.38
N ALA A 242 8.74 7.31 12.14
CA ALA A 242 7.34 7.36 11.76
C ALA A 242 7.06 6.51 10.50
N PRO A 243 5.80 6.09 10.27
CA PRO A 243 5.40 5.34 9.09
C PRO A 243 5.27 6.26 7.86
N ILE A 244 6.38 6.89 7.48
CA ILE A 244 6.47 7.83 6.37
C ILE A 244 6.94 7.08 5.11
N ASP A 245 6.12 7.12 4.08
CA ASP A 245 6.51 6.75 2.72
C ASP A 245 6.43 7.98 1.79
N PRO A 246 7.48 8.27 1.00
CA PRO A 246 7.50 9.41 0.06
C PRO A 246 6.28 9.48 -0.88
N ARG A 247 5.70 8.36 -1.28
CA ARG A 247 4.58 8.33 -2.24
C ARG A 247 3.27 8.79 -1.65
N ASN A 248 3.12 8.68 -0.33
CA ASN A 248 1.97 9.25 0.36
C ASN A 248 1.91 10.78 0.20
N TYR A 249 3.05 11.40 -0.14
CA TYR A 249 3.27 12.82 -0.40
C TYR A 249 3.47 13.15 -1.89
N GLY A 250 3.20 12.21 -2.80
CA GLY A 250 3.25 12.43 -4.25
C GLY A 250 4.65 12.38 -4.87
N VAL A 251 5.66 11.89 -4.16
CA VAL A 251 7.05 11.79 -4.65
C VAL A 251 7.58 10.36 -4.61
N LYS A 252 8.53 10.04 -5.49
CA LYS A 252 8.96 8.65 -5.72
C LYS A 252 9.94 8.08 -4.68
N ASN A 253 10.69 8.93 -3.98
CA ASN A 253 11.74 8.50 -3.04
C ASN A 253 12.08 9.60 -2.02
N PHE A 254 12.88 9.25 -1.01
CA PHE A 254 13.29 10.20 0.04
C PHE A 254 14.07 11.42 -0.47
N PRO A 255 15.06 11.31 -1.38
CA PRO A 255 15.71 12.50 -1.95
C PRO A 255 14.71 13.51 -2.50
N ARG A 256 13.73 13.05 -3.28
CA ARG A 256 12.65 13.90 -3.82
C ARG A 256 11.74 14.45 -2.73
N LEU A 257 11.49 13.69 -1.66
CA LEU A 257 10.72 14.18 -0.51
C LEU A 257 11.45 15.32 0.21
N PHE A 258 12.74 15.17 0.51
CA PHE A 258 13.56 16.22 1.11
C PHE A 258 13.62 17.46 0.21
N GLU A 259 13.88 17.29 -1.09
CA GLU A 259 13.84 18.36 -2.10
C GLU A 259 12.50 19.10 -2.11
N ALA A 260 11.38 18.36 -2.15
CA ALA A 260 10.05 18.93 -2.30
C ALA A 260 9.60 19.75 -1.07
N THR A 261 10.22 19.55 0.10
CA THR A 261 9.99 20.47 1.24
C THR A 261 10.70 21.81 1.09
N GLY A 262 11.78 21.88 0.31
CA GLY A 262 12.63 23.08 0.18
C GLY A 262 13.46 23.45 1.42
N LEU A 263 13.39 22.66 2.50
CA LEU A 263 13.99 22.96 3.81
C LEU A 263 15.37 22.31 4.04
N PHE A 264 15.82 21.48 3.11
CA PHE A 264 17.07 20.73 3.20
C PHE A 264 17.96 21.01 2.01
N ASP A 265 19.27 20.91 2.22
CA ASP A 265 20.25 20.87 1.14
C ASP A 265 20.62 19.43 0.85
N ILE A 266 20.71 19.11 -0.45
CA ILE A 266 21.12 17.80 -0.92
C ILE A 266 22.36 17.97 -1.78
N MET A 267 23.40 17.20 -1.48
CA MET A 267 24.65 17.21 -2.23
C MET A 267 25.06 15.79 -2.58
N LYS A 268 25.66 15.60 -3.76
CA LYS A 268 26.35 14.36 -4.11
C LYS A 268 27.80 14.48 -3.70
N GLY A 269 28.30 13.54 -2.90
CA GLY A 269 29.72 13.45 -2.58
C GLY A 269 30.52 12.90 -3.76
N ASP A 270 31.84 12.99 -3.66
CA ASP A 270 32.77 12.55 -4.71
C ASP A 270 32.72 11.04 -4.95
N ASN A 271 32.28 10.29 -3.94
CA ASN A 271 32.00 8.85 -3.99
C ASN A 271 30.67 8.49 -4.68
N GLY A 272 29.94 9.47 -5.23
CA GLY A 272 28.64 9.29 -5.88
C GLY A 272 27.45 9.12 -4.93
N GLN A 273 27.68 9.10 -3.61
CA GLN A 273 26.63 8.99 -2.61
C GLN A 273 25.91 10.33 -2.41
N ALA A 274 24.62 10.29 -2.11
CA ALA A 274 23.85 11.47 -1.77
C ALA A 274 23.88 11.73 -0.26
N TYR A 275 24.01 13.00 0.09
CA TYR A 275 24.00 13.50 1.46
C TYR A 275 22.92 14.56 1.60
N VAL A 276 22.37 14.68 2.81
CA VAL A 276 21.34 15.66 3.16
C VAL A 276 21.71 16.39 4.44
N ALA A 277 21.45 17.69 4.49
CA ALA A 277 21.61 18.50 5.68
C ALA A 277 20.42 19.46 5.85
N ASP A 278 20.08 19.75 7.11
CA ASP A 278 19.10 20.78 7.45
C ASP A 278 19.68 22.16 7.13
N LYS A 279 18.97 22.97 6.33
CA LYS A 279 19.40 24.33 6.00
C LYS A 279 19.64 25.21 7.24
N ARG A 280 18.93 24.95 8.34
CA ARG A 280 19.09 25.68 9.62
C ARG A 280 20.38 25.35 10.35
N ASN A 281 21.05 24.23 10.05
CA ASN A 281 22.32 23.90 10.68
C ASN A 281 23.45 24.73 10.06
N THR A 282 23.73 25.90 10.61
CA THR A 282 24.77 26.82 10.11
C THR A 282 26.20 26.37 10.41
N ASP A 283 26.37 25.40 11.30
CA ASP A 283 27.68 24.94 11.76
C ASP A 283 28.23 23.79 10.90
N ARG A 284 27.47 23.35 9.88
CA ARG A 284 27.87 22.27 8.97
C ARG A 284 29.01 22.69 8.03
N ALA A 285 29.81 21.72 7.62
CA ALA A 285 30.80 21.91 6.58
C ALA A 285 30.14 22.28 5.23
N ALA A 286 30.84 23.05 4.38
CA ALA A 286 30.33 23.47 3.08
C ALA A 286 30.03 22.30 2.12
N ARG A 287 30.73 21.17 2.29
CA ARG A 287 30.55 19.92 1.55
C ARG A 287 30.65 18.72 2.50
N PRO A 288 29.96 17.61 2.20
CA PRO A 288 30.10 16.39 2.98
C PRO A 288 31.52 15.82 2.82
N GLY A 289 32.10 15.33 3.92
CA GLY A 289 33.36 14.58 3.91
C GLY A 289 33.19 13.21 3.24
N GLY A 290 34.19 12.81 2.46
CA GLY A 290 34.23 11.51 1.78
C GLY A 290 34.14 10.31 2.71
#